data_AF-A0AAW7S2Q9-F1
#
_entry.id   AF-A0AAW7S2Q9-F1
#
_cell.length_a   1.000
_cell.length_b   1.000
_cell.length_c   1.000
_cell.angle_alpha   90.00
_cell.angle_beta   90.00
_cell.angle_gamma   90.00
#
_symmetry.space_group_name_H-M   'P 1'
#
loop_
_entity.id
_entity.type
_entity.pdbx_description
1 polymer ?
#
loop_
_entity_poly.entity_id
_entity_poly.type
_entity_poly.pdbx_seq_one_letter_code
_entity_poly.pdbx_strand_id
1 'polypeptide(L)'
;MSIGDVNSNERGSGARYNDGKPPLDLIPLRVIADHCISHGHSDEKSIALETALQNLASFQESGNDAYLHQAIGWVGAAWDECADVMGYGTKKYVAWNWIKGMPWSVPLGCAARHLLFGMMAGEKIDPESGKTHRGHFICNLMMLITFCKTYPEGNDLPIEWLKPRWKTEHASREDDARLIAKSNAEAF
;
A
#
# COMPACT_ATOMS: atom_id res chain seq x y z
N MET A 1 12.30 0.66 16.09
CA MET A 1 12.01 2.02 16.54
C MET A 1 10.51 2.25 16.43
N SER A 2 9.88 2.78 17.48
CA SER A 2 8.50 3.23 17.41
C SER A 2 8.38 4.41 16.45
N ILE A 3 7.35 4.38 15.61
CA ILE A 3 6.97 5.51 14.75
C ILE A 3 5.91 6.32 15.48
N GLY A 4 5.93 7.64 15.33
CA GLY A 4 4.96 8.56 15.94
C GLY A 4 5.14 8.75 17.46
N ASP A 5 4.12 9.32 18.10
CA ASP A 5 4.13 9.60 19.55
C ASP A 5 2.80 9.18 20.18
N VAL A 6 2.87 8.23 21.10
CA VAL A 6 1.71 7.69 21.84
C VAL A 6 1.09 8.70 22.79
N ASN A 7 1.83 9.74 23.19
CA ASN A 7 1.39 10.78 24.12
C ASN A 7 0.94 12.07 23.43
N SER A 8 1.14 12.18 22.11
CA SER A 8 0.74 13.35 21.33
C SER A 8 -0.65 13.16 20.71
N ASN A 9 -1.38 14.27 20.56
CA ASN A 9 -2.60 14.35 19.76
C ASN A 9 -2.41 15.18 18.48
N GLU A 10 -1.16 15.53 18.15
CA GLU A 10 -0.86 16.29 16.95
C GLU A 10 -1.12 15.47 15.69
N ARG A 11 -1.44 16.17 14.61
CA ARG A 11 -1.56 15.56 13.29
C ARG A 11 -0.19 14.98 12.87
N GLY A 12 -0.18 13.79 12.31
CA GLY A 12 1.03 13.02 11.98
C GLY A 12 1.64 12.23 13.13
N SER A 13 1.10 12.34 14.36
CA SER A 13 1.65 11.65 15.54
C SER A 13 1.14 10.21 15.73
N GLY A 14 0.45 9.63 14.75
CA GLY A 14 -0.07 8.27 14.82
C GLY A 14 1.03 7.27 15.14
N ALA A 15 0.92 6.64 16.32
CA ALA A 15 2.00 5.80 16.82
C ALA A 15 1.91 4.33 16.38
N ARG A 16 3.06 3.70 16.12
CA ARG A 16 3.15 2.27 15.82
C ARG A 16 4.52 1.69 16.21
N TYR A 17 4.50 0.57 16.93
CA TYR A 17 5.65 -0.29 17.15
C TYR A 17 5.92 -1.17 15.92
N ASN A 18 7.09 -1.00 15.32
CA ASN A 18 7.55 -1.76 14.15
C ASN A 18 8.96 -2.36 14.36
N ASP A 19 9.44 -2.39 15.59
CA ASP A 19 10.78 -2.83 15.96
C ASP A 19 11.08 -4.24 15.44
N GLY A 20 12.24 -4.40 14.78
CA GLY A 20 12.72 -5.68 14.27
C GLY A 20 12.00 -6.20 13.01
N LYS A 21 11.03 -5.46 12.45
CA LYS A 21 10.35 -5.87 11.20
C LYS A 21 11.17 -5.46 9.97
N PRO A 22 11.27 -6.33 8.93
CA PRO A 22 11.92 -5.97 7.67
C PRO A 22 11.27 -4.73 7.02
N PRO A 23 12.05 -3.73 6.57
CA PRO A 23 11.54 -2.51 5.97
C PRO A 23 11.17 -2.73 4.50
N LEU A 24 10.11 -3.52 4.25
CA LEU A 24 9.65 -3.82 2.89
C LEU A 24 9.23 -2.58 2.09
N ASP A 25 8.90 -1.50 2.77
CA ASP A 25 8.63 -0.19 2.19
C ASP A 25 9.83 0.40 1.41
N LEU A 26 11.06 -0.06 1.69
CA LEU A 26 12.27 0.34 0.97
C LEU A 26 12.57 -0.50 -0.27
N ILE A 27 11.78 -1.54 -0.54
CA ILE A 27 11.88 -2.34 -1.75
C ILE A 27 10.75 -1.92 -2.69
N PRO A 28 11.03 -1.58 -3.97
CA PRO A 28 9.96 -1.38 -4.94
C PRO A 28 9.12 -2.66 -5.05
N LEU A 29 7.87 -2.60 -4.61
CA LEU A 29 6.98 -3.76 -4.57
C LEU A 29 6.73 -4.33 -5.97
N ARG A 30 6.88 -3.50 -7.01
CA ARG A 30 6.85 -3.94 -8.41
C ARG A 30 7.88 -5.02 -8.72
N VAL A 31 9.11 -4.87 -8.21
CA VAL A 31 10.18 -5.84 -8.44
C VAL A 31 9.81 -7.19 -7.84
N ILE A 32 9.18 -7.19 -6.66
CA ILE A 32 8.70 -8.42 -6.01
C ILE A 32 7.51 -9.00 -6.78
N ALA A 33 6.55 -8.16 -7.16
CA ALA A 33 5.37 -8.57 -7.91
C ALA A 33 5.74 -9.25 -9.24
N ASP A 34 6.62 -8.62 -10.02
CA ASP A 34 7.08 -9.14 -11.30
C ASP A 34 7.85 -10.46 -11.12
N HIS A 35 8.65 -10.57 -10.07
CA HIS A 35 9.33 -11.82 -9.72
C HIS A 35 8.35 -12.94 -9.36
N CYS A 36 7.32 -12.66 -8.56
CA CYS A 36 6.31 -13.65 -8.19
C CYS A 36 5.55 -14.16 -9.43
N ILE A 37 5.12 -13.24 -10.31
CA ILE A 37 4.38 -13.60 -11.54
C ILE A 37 5.26 -14.44 -12.49
N SER A 38 6.53 -14.05 -12.67
CA SER A 38 7.42 -14.77 -13.58
C SER A 38 7.76 -16.19 -13.13
N HIS A 39 7.52 -16.50 -11.86
CA HIS A 39 7.70 -17.82 -11.25
C HIS A 39 6.37 -18.41 -10.77
N GLY A 40 5.26 -17.84 -11.24
CA GLY A 40 3.94 -17.92 -10.61
C GLY A 40 3.25 -19.28 -10.69
N HIS A 41 2.25 -19.41 -9.80
CA HIS A 41 1.43 -20.60 -9.61
C HIS A 41 0.14 -20.51 -10.43
N SER A 42 -0.40 -21.66 -10.85
CA SER A 42 -1.63 -21.72 -11.68
C SER A 42 -2.93 -21.77 -10.88
N ASP A 43 -2.87 -21.77 -9.55
CA ASP A 43 -4.07 -21.84 -8.71
C ASP A 43 -4.68 -20.47 -8.44
N GLU A 44 -6.01 -20.43 -8.33
CA GLU A 44 -6.80 -19.21 -8.17
C GLU A 44 -6.39 -18.37 -6.96
N LYS A 45 -6.03 -19.03 -5.85
CA LYS A 45 -5.62 -18.33 -4.62
C LYS A 45 -4.30 -17.61 -4.84
N SER A 46 -3.30 -18.26 -5.44
CA SER A 46 -2.02 -17.63 -5.74
C SER A 46 -2.18 -16.45 -6.69
N ILE A 47 -2.98 -16.60 -7.76
CA ILE A 47 -3.30 -15.52 -8.70
C ILE A 47 -3.91 -14.32 -7.98
N ALA A 48 -4.85 -14.55 -7.05
CA ALA A 48 -5.48 -13.48 -6.27
C ALA A 48 -4.46 -12.73 -5.40
N LEU A 49 -3.54 -13.44 -4.72
CA LEU A 49 -2.52 -12.82 -3.87
C LEU A 49 -1.45 -12.07 -4.68
N GLU A 50 -1.01 -12.64 -5.80
CA GLU A 50 -0.09 -11.98 -6.74
C GLU A 50 -0.73 -10.71 -7.32
N THR A 51 -2.01 -10.75 -7.67
CA THR A 51 -2.73 -9.58 -8.17
C THR A 51 -2.91 -8.52 -7.08
N ALA A 52 -3.14 -8.91 -5.83
CA ALA A 52 -3.16 -7.98 -4.71
C ALA A 52 -1.78 -7.31 -4.51
N LEU A 53 -0.68 -8.05 -4.69
CA LEU A 53 0.68 -7.51 -4.63
C LEU A 53 0.95 -6.52 -5.76
N GLN A 54 0.53 -6.82 -6.99
CA GLN A 54 0.59 -5.88 -8.11
C GLN A 54 -0.17 -4.58 -7.82
N ASN A 55 -1.30 -4.66 -7.14
CA ASN A 55 -2.07 -3.49 -6.73
C ASN A 55 -1.34 -2.67 -5.66
N LEU A 56 -0.69 -3.30 -4.68
CA LEU A 56 0.18 -2.56 -3.74
C LEU A 56 1.35 -1.87 -4.47
N ALA A 57 1.95 -2.53 -5.46
CA ALA A 57 2.98 -1.93 -6.29
C ALA A 57 2.45 -0.72 -7.07
N SER A 58 1.29 -0.86 -7.72
CA SER A 58 0.65 0.25 -8.44
C SER A 58 0.28 1.41 -7.51
N PHE A 59 -0.11 1.14 -6.27
CA PHE A 59 -0.30 2.19 -5.26
C PHE A 59 1.03 2.87 -4.90
N GLN A 60 2.10 2.11 -4.64
CA GLN A 60 3.43 2.67 -4.35
C GLN A 60 3.94 3.59 -5.46
N GLU A 61 3.64 3.25 -6.71
CA GLU A 61 4.05 3.96 -7.92
C GLU A 61 3.20 5.20 -8.26
N SER A 62 2.01 5.35 -7.67
CA SER A 62 1.03 6.37 -8.09
C SER A 62 0.37 7.15 -6.97
N GLY A 63 0.34 6.63 -5.74
CA GLY A 63 -0.47 7.15 -4.64
C GLY A 63 -1.99 7.03 -4.85
N ASN A 64 -2.45 6.33 -5.90
CA ASN A 64 -3.87 6.24 -6.23
C ASN A 64 -4.57 5.13 -5.41
N ASP A 65 -5.48 5.54 -4.53
CA ASP A 65 -6.19 4.66 -3.60
C ASP A 65 -7.11 3.64 -4.29
N ALA A 66 -7.47 3.85 -5.57
CA ALA A 66 -8.22 2.87 -6.36
C ALA A 66 -7.52 1.49 -6.40
N TYR A 67 -6.18 1.46 -6.36
CA TYR A 67 -5.44 0.20 -6.30
C TYR A 67 -5.55 -0.49 -4.94
N LEU A 68 -5.66 0.27 -3.84
CA LEU A 68 -5.90 -0.30 -2.51
C LEU A 68 -7.28 -0.97 -2.45
N HIS A 69 -8.30 -0.32 -3.02
CA HIS A 69 -9.64 -0.89 -3.15
C HIS A 69 -9.64 -2.19 -3.97
N GLN A 70 -8.90 -2.21 -5.09
CA GLN A 70 -8.74 -3.43 -5.90
C GLN A 70 -8.03 -4.54 -5.12
N ALA A 71 -6.95 -4.23 -4.38
CA ALA A 71 -6.25 -5.21 -3.56
C ALA A 71 -7.16 -5.87 -2.51
N ILE A 72 -8.04 -5.09 -1.86
CA ILE A 72 -9.08 -5.63 -0.96
C ILE A 72 -10.03 -6.56 -1.71
N GLY A 73 -10.46 -6.16 -2.93
CA GLY A 73 -11.34 -6.98 -3.77
C GLY A 73 -10.75 -8.35 -4.09
N TRP A 74 -9.46 -8.42 -4.42
CA TRP A 74 -8.76 -9.67 -4.74
C TRP A 74 -8.56 -10.58 -3.52
N VAL A 75 -8.30 -10.02 -2.34
CA VAL A 75 -8.08 -10.80 -1.11
C VAL A 75 -9.40 -11.19 -0.41
N GLY A 76 -10.48 -10.46 -0.69
CA GLY A 76 -11.76 -10.57 -0.01
C GLY A 76 -11.82 -9.67 1.23
N ALA A 77 -12.89 -8.89 1.35
CA ALA A 77 -12.98 -7.72 2.23
C ALA A 77 -12.85 -7.95 3.76
N ALA A 78 -13.07 -9.18 4.25
CA ALA A 78 -12.87 -9.65 5.64
C ALA A 78 -12.87 -8.56 6.74
N TRP A 79 -13.93 -7.75 6.78
CA TRP A 79 -14.01 -6.57 7.63
C TRP A 79 -14.12 -6.92 9.12
N ASP A 80 -14.67 -8.08 9.43
CA ASP A 80 -14.69 -8.69 10.75
C ASP A 80 -13.28 -8.99 11.26
N GLU A 81 -12.43 -9.62 10.43
CA GLU A 81 -11.02 -9.86 10.76
C GLU A 81 -10.23 -8.56 10.91
N CYS A 82 -10.51 -7.57 10.06
CA CYS A 82 -9.94 -6.23 10.19
C CYS A 82 -10.34 -5.58 11.53
N ALA A 83 -11.62 -5.62 11.89
CA ALA A 83 -12.11 -5.07 13.17
C ALA A 83 -11.44 -5.75 14.37
N ASP A 84 -11.21 -7.05 14.29
CA ASP A 84 -10.49 -7.84 15.29
C ASP A 84 -9.03 -7.39 15.49
N VAL A 85 -8.34 -7.04 14.40
CA VAL A 85 -7.00 -6.45 14.43
C VAL A 85 -7.02 -5.05 15.04
N MET A 86 -8.01 -4.23 14.69
CA MET A 86 -8.19 -2.91 15.30
C MET A 86 -8.43 -3.04 16.81
N GLY A 87 -9.25 -4.00 17.23
CA GLY A 87 -9.49 -4.34 18.63
C GLY A 87 -8.23 -4.84 19.35
N TYR A 88 -7.38 -5.63 18.70
CA TYR A 88 -6.06 -5.98 19.26
C TYR A 88 -5.18 -4.73 19.44
N GLY A 89 -5.20 -3.80 18.48
CA GLY A 89 -4.44 -2.56 18.52
C GLY A 89 -4.72 -1.70 19.75
N THR A 90 -5.94 -1.75 20.31
CA THR A 90 -6.30 -0.97 21.51
C THR A 90 -5.60 -1.44 22.78
N LYS A 91 -5.00 -2.64 22.77
CA LYS A 91 -4.13 -3.13 23.86
C LYS A 91 -2.76 -2.44 23.85
N LYS A 92 -2.34 -1.89 22.70
CA LYS A 92 -1.03 -1.26 22.48
C LYS A 92 -1.12 0.26 22.42
N TYR A 93 -2.25 0.80 21.94
CA TYR A 93 -2.45 2.23 21.72
C TYR A 93 -3.86 2.64 22.16
N VAL A 94 -4.06 3.92 22.42
CA VAL A 94 -5.43 4.45 22.61
C VAL A 94 -6.27 4.21 21.36
N ALA A 95 -7.58 4.00 21.56
CA ALA A 95 -8.52 3.85 20.45
C ALA A 95 -8.40 5.04 19.48
N TRP A 96 -8.52 4.76 18.17
CA TRP A 96 -8.35 5.75 17.11
C TRP A 96 -6.96 6.41 17.00
N ASN A 97 -5.92 5.97 17.72
CA ASN A 97 -4.57 6.53 17.61
C ASN A 97 -4.07 6.68 16.15
N TRP A 98 -4.38 5.71 15.28
CA TRP A 98 -3.95 5.71 13.89
C TRP A 98 -4.54 6.85 13.06
N ILE A 99 -5.72 7.40 13.40
CA ILE A 99 -6.40 8.44 12.61
C ILE A 99 -5.61 9.74 12.56
N LYS A 100 -4.70 9.94 13.53
CA LYS A 100 -3.79 11.08 13.58
C LYS A 100 -2.89 11.14 12.35
N GLY A 101 -2.71 10.05 11.62
CA GLY A 101 -1.83 9.97 10.46
C GLY A 101 -0.41 9.57 10.82
N MET A 102 0.28 8.94 9.87
CA MET A 102 1.70 8.57 9.90
C MET A 102 2.22 8.51 8.46
N PRO A 103 3.53 8.37 8.20
CA PRO A 103 4.04 8.23 6.83
C PRO A 103 3.39 7.03 6.12
N TRP A 104 2.96 7.20 4.86
CA TRP A 104 2.22 6.17 4.10
C TRP A 104 3.02 4.88 3.87
N SER A 105 4.35 4.99 3.77
CA SER A 105 5.27 3.86 3.71
C SER A 105 5.05 2.86 4.85
N VAL A 106 4.65 3.33 6.03
CA VAL A 106 4.52 2.54 7.26
C VAL A 106 3.41 1.48 7.17
N PRO A 107 2.14 1.84 6.91
CA PRO A 107 1.09 0.85 6.66
C PRO A 107 1.32 0.08 5.36
N LEU A 108 1.91 0.69 4.31
CA LEU A 108 2.21 -0.02 3.06
C LEU A 108 3.19 -1.19 3.27
N GLY A 109 4.33 -0.94 3.92
CA GLY A 109 5.31 -1.98 4.24
C GLY A 109 4.74 -3.04 5.17
N CYS A 110 3.85 -2.67 6.09
CA CYS A 110 3.15 -3.64 6.94
C CYS A 110 2.17 -4.51 6.15
N ALA A 111 1.36 -3.94 5.26
CA ALA A 111 0.48 -4.69 4.37
C ALA A 111 1.28 -5.68 3.52
N ALA A 112 2.38 -5.23 2.91
CA ALA A 112 3.26 -6.07 2.10
C ALA A 112 3.83 -7.26 2.90
N ARG A 113 4.23 -7.06 4.17
CA ARG A 113 4.71 -8.16 5.03
C ARG A 113 3.64 -9.21 5.29
N HIS A 114 2.41 -8.81 5.60
CA HIS A 114 1.33 -9.77 5.84
C HIS A 114 0.92 -10.51 4.57
N LEU A 115 1.00 -9.85 3.41
CA LEU A 115 0.74 -10.50 2.13
C LEU A 115 1.84 -11.51 1.78
N LEU A 116 3.11 -11.08 1.76
CA LEU A 116 4.25 -11.89 1.31
C LEU A 116 4.65 -12.98 2.30
N PHE A 117 4.94 -12.60 3.55
CA PHE A 117 5.47 -13.51 4.55
C PHE A 117 4.39 -14.25 5.33
N GLY A 118 3.13 -13.79 5.23
CA GLY A 118 1.99 -14.46 5.80
C GLY A 118 1.22 -15.27 4.76
N MET A 119 0.37 -14.56 4.02
CA MET A 119 -0.63 -15.19 3.16
C MET A 119 -0.03 -16.02 2.02
N MET A 120 0.98 -15.49 1.31
CA MET A 120 1.66 -16.19 0.22
C MET A 120 2.57 -17.31 0.74
N ALA A 121 3.11 -17.19 1.96
CA ALA A 121 3.84 -18.26 2.63
C ALA A 121 2.92 -19.36 3.20
N GLY A 122 1.60 -19.21 3.08
CA GLY A 122 0.62 -20.17 3.59
C GLY A 122 0.28 -20.02 5.07
N GLU A 123 0.80 -19.00 5.75
CA GLU A 123 0.50 -18.70 7.16
C GLU A 123 -0.82 -17.93 7.28
N LYS A 124 -1.76 -18.50 8.05
CA LYS A 124 -3.09 -17.89 8.26
C LYS A 124 -3.10 -16.87 9.39
N ILE A 125 -2.37 -17.14 10.46
CA ILE A 125 -2.42 -16.39 11.73
C ILE A 125 -1.07 -15.76 12.00
N ASP A 126 -1.07 -14.44 12.22
CA ASP A 126 0.11 -13.71 12.66
C ASP A 126 0.48 -14.13 14.09
N PRO A 127 1.70 -14.66 14.33
CA PRO A 127 2.08 -15.24 15.61
C PRO A 127 2.25 -14.18 16.72
N GLU A 128 2.45 -12.91 16.37
CA GLU A 128 2.59 -11.83 17.36
C GLU A 128 1.24 -11.43 17.97
N SER A 129 0.18 -11.38 17.16
CA SER A 129 -1.13 -10.90 17.57
C SER A 129 -2.17 -11.99 17.80
N GLY A 130 -1.96 -13.19 17.23
CA GLY A 130 -2.98 -14.24 17.17
C GLY A 130 -4.17 -13.89 16.26
N LYS A 131 -4.02 -12.89 15.38
CA LYS A 131 -5.04 -12.45 14.41
C LYS A 131 -4.65 -12.85 12.98
N THR A 132 -5.59 -12.84 12.04
CA THR A 132 -5.32 -13.31 10.68
C THR A 132 -4.42 -12.34 9.90
N HIS A 133 -3.53 -12.86 9.04
CA HIS A 133 -2.75 -12.01 8.13
C HIS A 133 -3.65 -11.21 7.18
N ARG A 134 -4.78 -11.80 6.76
CA ARG A 134 -5.78 -11.11 5.95
C ARG A 134 -6.39 -9.91 6.69
N GLY A 135 -6.76 -10.06 7.95
CA GLY A 135 -7.25 -8.95 8.77
C GLY A 135 -6.22 -7.83 8.92
N HIS A 136 -4.94 -8.18 9.11
CA HIS A 136 -3.85 -7.20 9.16
C HIS A 136 -3.62 -6.50 7.83
N PHE A 137 -3.66 -7.24 6.73
CA PHE A 137 -3.55 -6.69 5.39
C PHE A 137 -4.63 -5.62 5.16
N ILE A 138 -5.90 -5.97 5.41
CA ILE A 138 -7.04 -5.07 5.21
C ILE A 138 -7.01 -3.88 6.16
N CYS A 139 -6.62 -4.09 7.42
CA CYS A 139 -6.41 -3.02 8.40
C CYS A 139 -5.45 -1.95 7.87
N ASN A 140 -4.32 -2.37 7.30
CA ASN A 140 -3.35 -1.42 6.73
C ASN A 140 -3.87 -0.71 5.48
N LEU A 141 -4.61 -1.39 4.61
CA LEU A 141 -5.21 -0.75 3.43
C LEU A 141 -6.31 0.23 3.82
N MET A 142 -7.12 -0.08 4.83
CA MET A 142 -8.13 0.83 5.38
C MET A 142 -7.49 2.10 5.94
N MET A 143 -6.37 1.98 6.66
CA MET A 143 -5.60 3.14 7.14
C MET A 143 -5.10 3.99 5.97
N LEU A 144 -4.48 3.37 4.95
CA LEU A 144 -3.98 4.08 3.76
C LEU A 144 -5.09 4.79 2.99
N ILE A 145 -6.20 4.11 2.68
CA ILE A 145 -7.36 4.71 2.00
C ILE A 145 -7.88 5.92 2.78
N THR A 146 -7.87 5.84 4.11
CA THR A 146 -8.26 6.95 4.98
C THR A 146 -7.24 8.10 4.91
N PHE A 147 -5.94 7.80 4.92
CA PHE A 147 -4.88 8.80 4.82
C PHE A 147 -4.88 9.51 3.46
N CYS A 148 -5.16 8.82 2.36
CA CYS A 148 -5.33 9.45 1.04
C CYS A 148 -6.36 10.60 1.07
N LYS A 149 -7.35 10.53 1.95
CA LYS A 149 -8.45 11.52 2.06
C LYS A 149 -8.23 12.54 3.18
N THR A 150 -7.62 12.13 4.28
CA THR A 150 -7.58 12.89 5.53
C THR A 150 -6.18 13.32 5.96
N TYR A 151 -5.14 12.74 5.36
CA TYR A 151 -3.73 13.03 5.65
C TYR A 151 -2.84 12.88 4.40
N PRO A 152 -3.15 13.60 3.30
CA PRO A 152 -2.38 13.54 2.05
C PRO A 152 -0.93 14.02 2.21
N GLU A 153 -0.68 14.95 3.14
CA GLU A 153 0.67 15.43 3.45
C GLU A 153 1.57 14.35 4.10
N GLY A 154 0.99 13.23 4.54
CA GLY A 154 1.73 12.06 5.04
C GLY A 154 2.29 11.16 3.95
N ASN A 155 2.06 11.47 2.67
CA ASN A 155 2.58 10.67 1.57
C ASN A 155 4.09 10.86 1.40
N ASP A 156 4.85 9.85 1.79
CA ASP A 156 6.31 9.76 1.69
C ASP A 156 6.77 8.73 0.63
N LEU A 157 5.86 8.25 -0.22
CA LEU A 157 6.18 7.27 -1.25
C LEU A 157 7.09 7.89 -2.34
N PRO A 158 8.12 7.17 -2.82
CA PRO A 158 9.08 7.69 -3.81
C PRO A 158 8.52 7.64 -5.25
N ILE A 159 7.26 8.09 -5.44
CA ILE A 159 6.50 8.01 -6.69
C ILE A 159 7.29 8.55 -7.88
N GLU A 160 7.94 9.70 -7.73
CA GLU A 160 8.72 10.32 -8.80
C GLU A 160 9.89 9.47 -9.30
N TRP A 161 10.44 8.61 -8.43
CA TRP A 161 11.55 7.72 -8.76
C TRP A 161 11.09 6.34 -9.26
N LEU A 162 9.84 5.96 -8.98
CA LEU A 162 9.28 4.67 -9.35
C LEU A 162 8.50 4.69 -10.68
N LYS A 163 8.19 5.87 -11.24
CA LYS A 163 7.57 5.98 -12.56
C LYS A 163 8.48 5.38 -13.65
N PRO A 164 8.00 4.40 -14.44
CA PRO A 164 8.78 3.88 -15.55
C PRO A 164 9.06 4.97 -16.59
N ARG A 165 10.35 5.18 -16.92
CA ARG A 165 10.80 6.23 -17.84
C ARG A 165 10.18 6.15 -19.24
N TRP A 166 9.84 4.94 -19.68
CA TRP A 166 9.17 4.73 -20.96
C TRP A 166 7.75 5.32 -20.99
N LYS A 167 7.03 5.38 -19.85
CA LYS A 167 5.70 6.01 -19.79
C LYS A 167 5.79 7.54 -19.86
N THR A 168 6.85 8.14 -19.34
CA THR A 168 7.08 9.60 -19.41
C THR A 168 7.49 10.06 -20.81
N GLU A 169 8.29 9.26 -21.52
CA GLU A 169 8.75 9.58 -22.88
C GLU A 169 7.67 9.44 -23.95
N HIS A 170 6.70 8.53 -23.77
CA HIS A 170 5.55 8.42 -24.68
C HIS A 170 4.55 9.57 -24.48
N ALA A 171 4.30 9.99 -23.24
CA ALA A 171 3.44 11.14 -22.95
C ALA A 171 4.00 12.45 -23.54
N SER A 172 5.31 12.69 -23.41
CA SER A 172 5.93 13.89 -23.98
C SER A 172 5.86 13.93 -25.51
N ARG A 173 6.02 12.77 -26.17
CA ARG A 173 5.90 12.66 -27.64
C ARG A 173 4.48 12.93 -28.14
N GLU A 174 3.45 12.50 -27.40
CA GLU A 174 2.06 12.78 -27.73
C GLU A 174 1.68 14.25 -27.51
N ASP A 175 2.20 14.88 -26.45
CA ASP A 175 1.99 16.30 -26.18
C ASP A 175 2.69 17.18 -27.23
N ASP A 176 3.92 16.84 -27.62
CA ASP A 176 4.63 17.51 -28.72
C ASP A 176 3.85 17.39 -30.05
N ALA A 177 3.34 16.19 -30.37
CA ALA A 177 2.54 15.98 -31.57
C ALA A 177 1.23 16.80 -31.55
N ARG A 178 0.58 16.93 -30.39
CA ARG A 178 -0.63 17.76 -30.22
C ARG A 178 -0.35 19.26 -30.34
N LEU A 179 0.77 19.73 -29.82
CA LEU A 179 1.20 21.13 -29.95
C LEU A 179 1.50 21.49 -31.41
N ILE A 180 2.21 20.62 -32.14
CA ILE A 180 2.48 20.76 -33.57
C ILE A 180 1.17 20.77 -34.38
N ALA A 181 0.23 19.89 -34.05
CA ALA A 181 -1.07 19.85 -34.73
C ALA A 181 -1.89 21.13 -34.51
N LYS A 182 -1.87 21.70 -33.29
CA LYS A 182 -2.52 22.98 -32.99
C LYS A 182 -1.88 24.16 -33.70
N SER A 183 -0.54 24.26 -33.70
CA SER A 183 0.15 25.36 -34.40
C SER A 183 -0.13 25.36 -35.90
N ASN A 184 -0.27 24.18 -36.50
CA ASN A 184 -0.58 24.05 -37.93
C ASN A 184 -2.05 24.38 -38.23
N ALA A 185 -2.98 24.12 -37.31
CA ALA A 185 -4.39 24.45 -37.48
C ALA A 185 -4.69 25.96 -37.35
N GLU A 186 -3.87 26.69 -36.58
CA GLU A 186 -3.98 28.14 -36.41
C GLU A 186 -3.28 28.94 -37.53
N ALA A 187 -2.54 28.25 -38.41
CA ALA A 187 -1.80 28.84 -39.52
C ALA A 187 -2.58 28.86 -40.86
N PHE A 188 -3.86 28.44 -40.87
CA PHE A 188 -4.75 28.44 -42.04
C PHE A 188 -6.02 29.26 -41.81
#